data_AF-A0A136KZC3-F1
#
_entry.id   AF-A0A136KZC3-F1
#
_cell.length_a   1.000
_cell.length_b   1.000
_cell.length_c   1.000
_cell.angle_alpha   90.00
_cell.angle_beta   90.00
_cell.angle_gamma   90.00
#
_symmetry.space_group_name_H-M   'P 1'
#
loop_
_entity.id
_entity.type
_entity.pdbx_description
1 polymer ?
#
loop_
_entity_poly.entity_id
_entity_poly.type
_entity_poly.pdbx_seq_one_letter_code
_entity_poly.pdbx_strand_id
1 'polypeptide(L)'
;MLFVSAITYLPFIAQFGYYRDDWYLMYSANALGGDVFHQIYASDRPLRAYVMSLAYSLFGLNPLYYNLSAYLFRFLGGVAFFYTLEMIWKEQRKINLVASVLLLIFPGFLSTPNAIDYQSQQLSLFLALLSIALSIKTLLDSRLSIKILNVILIALLSFFYLGLIEYFLGLEVFRLGLVFLISYRKSVSTFFSKNSPCFSKLASIFYWFNIVCAMAIFYF
;
A
#
# COMPACT_ATOMS: atom_id res chain seq x y z
N MET A 1 2.30 6.84 14.76
CA MET A 1 2.79 6.22 13.51
C MET A 1 4.11 6.84 13.07
N LEU A 2 4.13 8.13 12.73
CA LEU A 2 5.35 8.80 12.24
C LEU A 2 6.58 8.62 13.14
N PHE A 3 6.42 8.83 14.45
CA PHE A 3 7.53 8.64 15.40
C PHE A 3 8.07 7.21 15.36
N VAL A 4 7.18 6.21 15.47
CA VAL A 4 7.55 4.79 15.47
C VAL A 4 8.18 4.38 14.13
N SER A 5 7.65 4.84 13.00
CA SER A 5 8.23 4.57 11.68
C SER A 5 9.60 5.21 11.52
N ALA A 6 9.75 6.46 11.95
CA ALA A 6 10.99 7.21 11.83
C ALA A 6 12.12 6.54 12.62
N ILE A 7 11.88 6.17 13.89
CA ILE A 7 12.91 5.50 14.70
C ILE A 7 13.24 4.08 14.21
N THR A 8 12.33 3.44 13.47
CA THR A 8 12.55 2.09 12.94
C THR A 8 13.42 2.12 11.68
N TYR A 9 13.19 3.07 10.77
CA TYR A 9 13.78 3.04 9.43
C TYR A 9 14.84 4.12 9.16
N LEU A 10 14.76 5.28 9.81
CA LEU A 10 15.64 6.42 9.51
C LEU A 10 17.03 6.41 10.17
N PRO A 11 17.29 5.79 11.36
CA PRO A 11 18.59 5.94 12.03
C PRO A 11 19.81 5.54 11.18
N PHE A 12 19.66 4.52 10.34
CA PHE A 12 20.74 3.98 9.51
C PHE A 12 20.52 4.21 8.01
N ILE A 13 19.52 5.01 7.61
CA ILE A 13 19.11 5.13 6.21
C ILE A 13 20.20 5.70 5.30
N ALA A 14 21.08 6.54 5.85
CA ALA A 14 22.21 7.13 5.13
C ALA A 14 23.40 6.17 4.98
N GLN A 15 23.38 5.01 5.64
CA GLN A 15 24.42 3.99 5.52
C GLN A 15 24.10 2.97 4.42
N PHE A 16 22.92 3.05 3.81
CA PHE A 16 22.51 2.15 2.75
C PHE A 16 23.10 2.57 1.40
N GLY A 17 23.87 1.67 0.79
CA GLY A 17 24.36 1.78 -0.58
C GLY A 17 23.45 1.02 -1.56
N TYR A 18 24.06 0.47 -2.61
CA TYR A 18 23.39 -0.45 -3.52
C TYR A 18 23.44 -1.87 -2.97
N TYR A 19 22.28 -2.53 -2.90
CA TYR A 19 22.17 -3.91 -2.47
C TYR A 19 21.69 -4.80 -3.62
N ARG A 20 22.02 -6.09 -3.59
CA ARG A 20 21.47 -7.16 -4.46
C ARG A 20 21.31 -6.81 -5.94
N ASP A 21 20.14 -6.34 -6.36
CA ASP A 21 19.81 -6.08 -7.77
C ASP A 21 19.98 -4.60 -8.13
N ASP A 22 20.16 -3.73 -7.14
CA ASP A 22 20.38 -2.29 -7.32
C ASP A 22 21.64 -2.01 -8.14
N TRP A 23 22.71 -2.80 -8.00
CA TRP A 23 24.01 -2.47 -8.62
C TRP A 23 23.94 -2.50 -10.15
N TYR A 24 23.32 -3.52 -10.75
CA TYR A 24 23.30 -3.62 -12.22
C TYR A 24 22.31 -2.63 -12.82
N LEU A 25 21.21 -2.34 -12.11
CA LEU A 25 20.25 -1.31 -12.48
C LEU A 25 20.92 0.07 -12.52
N MET A 26 21.64 0.43 -11.45
CA MET A 26 22.32 1.73 -11.36
C MET A 26 23.54 1.82 -12.27
N TYR A 27 24.29 0.73 -12.44
CA TYR A 27 25.38 0.68 -13.41
C TYR A 27 24.88 0.91 -14.84
N SER A 28 23.80 0.21 -15.23
CA SER A 28 23.21 0.34 -16.57
C SER A 28 22.67 1.75 -16.79
N ALA A 29 21.97 2.32 -15.80
CA ALA A 29 21.42 3.67 -15.89
C ALA A 29 22.51 4.75 -15.93
N ASN A 30 23.64 4.53 -15.25
CA ASN A 30 24.81 5.40 -15.34
C ASN A 30 25.43 5.38 -16.74
N ALA A 31 25.55 4.19 -17.34
CA ALA A 31 26.20 4.01 -18.64
C ALA A 31 25.32 4.45 -19.82
N LEU A 32 24.01 4.20 -19.75
CA LEU A 32 23.08 4.32 -20.87
C LEU A 32 21.95 5.34 -20.64
N GLY A 33 21.91 5.97 -19.47
CA GLY A 33 20.82 6.85 -19.05
C GLY A 33 19.61 6.09 -18.51
N GLY A 34 18.64 6.82 -17.95
CA GLY A 34 17.45 6.25 -17.32
C GLY A 34 16.58 5.43 -18.28
N ASP A 35 16.59 5.73 -19.58
CA ASP A 35 15.77 5.03 -20.57
C ASP A 35 16.12 3.54 -20.72
N VAL A 36 17.30 3.11 -20.25
CA VAL A 36 17.70 1.71 -20.21
C VAL A 36 16.70 0.84 -19.43
N PHE A 37 15.97 1.42 -18.45
CA PHE A 37 14.97 0.66 -17.70
C PHE A 37 13.84 0.14 -18.60
N HIS A 38 13.52 0.81 -19.70
CA HIS A 38 12.53 0.31 -20.66
C HIS A 38 12.99 -0.98 -21.34
N GLN A 39 14.30 -1.13 -21.58
CA GLN A 39 14.87 -2.35 -22.13
C GLN A 39 14.95 -3.44 -21.07
N ILE A 40 15.40 -3.11 -19.86
CA ILE A 40 15.54 -4.06 -18.75
C ILE A 40 14.19 -4.67 -18.37
N TYR A 41 13.12 -3.88 -18.31
CA TYR A 41 11.79 -4.34 -17.89
C TYR A 41 10.83 -4.65 -19.04
N ALA A 42 11.31 -4.69 -20.29
CA ALA A 42 10.45 -4.89 -21.47
C ALA A 42 9.69 -6.22 -21.43
N SER A 43 10.34 -7.30 -21.01
CA SER A 43 9.76 -8.65 -21.02
C SER A 43 8.81 -8.89 -19.85
N ASP A 44 9.12 -8.32 -18.69
CA ASP A 44 8.48 -8.75 -17.43
C ASP A 44 7.46 -7.73 -16.94
N ARG A 45 7.85 -6.47 -16.74
CA ARG A 45 7.04 -5.45 -16.04
C ARG A 45 7.27 -4.04 -16.60
N PRO A 46 6.78 -3.74 -17.82
CA PRO A 46 7.10 -2.50 -18.53
C PRO A 46 6.69 -1.23 -17.77
N LEU A 47 5.67 -1.31 -16.90
CA LEU A 47 5.28 -0.16 -16.07
C LEU A 47 6.32 0.21 -15.00
N ARG A 48 7.13 -0.75 -14.53
CA ARG A 48 8.23 -0.47 -13.59
C ARG A 48 9.27 0.45 -14.23
N ALA A 49 9.47 0.38 -15.54
CA ALA A 49 10.42 1.24 -16.23
C ALA A 49 10.12 2.72 -16.04
N TYR A 50 8.86 3.13 -16.14
CA TYR A 50 8.47 4.54 -15.95
C TYR A 50 8.75 5.03 -14.53
N VAL A 51 8.47 4.21 -13.52
CA VAL A 51 8.77 4.54 -12.12
C VAL A 51 10.27 4.67 -11.90
N MET A 52 11.05 3.73 -12.44
CA MET A 52 12.50 3.72 -12.28
C MET A 52 13.18 4.85 -13.05
N SER A 53 12.77 5.12 -14.29
CA SER A 53 13.26 6.25 -15.10
C SER A 53 12.98 7.59 -14.42
N LEU A 54 11.77 7.76 -13.87
CA LEU A 54 11.42 8.97 -13.11
C LEU A 54 12.22 9.07 -11.81
N ALA A 55 12.37 7.97 -11.06
CA ALA A 55 13.18 7.98 -9.85
C ALA A 55 14.64 8.33 -10.17
N TYR A 56 15.21 7.80 -11.25
CA TYR A 56 16.57 8.10 -11.69
C TYR A 56 16.73 9.54 -12.17
N SER A 57 15.76 10.12 -12.89
CA SER A 57 15.85 11.52 -13.29
C SER A 57 15.80 12.47 -12.08
N LEU A 58 15.11 12.09 -11.00
CA LEU A 58 15.01 12.88 -9.77
C LEU A 58 16.20 12.67 -8.82
N PHE A 59 16.70 11.44 -8.70
CA PHE A 59 17.65 11.05 -7.64
C PHE A 59 19.06 10.76 -8.16
N GLY A 60 19.21 10.51 -9.46
CA GLY A 60 20.46 10.08 -10.07
C GLY A 60 21.01 8.83 -9.40
N LEU A 61 22.30 8.85 -9.08
CA LEU A 61 22.99 7.72 -8.45
C LEU A 61 22.93 7.73 -6.92
N ASN A 62 22.29 8.71 -6.28
CA ASN A 62 22.36 8.82 -4.83
C ASN A 62 21.37 7.85 -4.14
N PRO A 63 21.85 6.77 -3.48
CA PRO A 63 20.98 5.75 -2.89
C PRO A 63 20.11 6.27 -1.74
N LEU A 64 20.51 7.37 -1.09
CA LEU A 64 19.77 7.95 0.02
C LEU A 64 18.35 8.35 -0.39
N TYR A 65 18.17 8.96 -1.56
CA TYR A 65 16.86 9.45 -2.00
C TYR A 65 15.90 8.30 -2.35
N TYR A 66 16.42 7.20 -2.87
CA TYR A 66 15.63 5.97 -3.07
C TYR A 66 15.17 5.38 -1.74
N ASN A 67 16.06 5.28 -0.76
CA ASN A 67 15.70 4.80 0.56
C ASN A 67 14.67 5.72 1.25
N LEU A 68 14.83 7.06 1.15
CA LEU A 68 13.88 8.02 1.69
C LEU A 68 12.50 7.94 1.03
N SER A 69 12.46 7.76 -0.29
CA SER A 69 11.19 7.62 -1.02
C SER A 69 10.51 6.27 -0.75
N ALA A 70 11.27 5.17 -0.66
CA ALA A 70 10.76 3.88 -0.20
C ALA A 70 10.15 3.98 1.21
N TYR A 71 10.83 4.65 2.14
CA TYR A 71 10.29 4.95 3.48
C TYR A 71 9.00 5.78 3.40
N LEU A 72 8.98 6.82 2.57
CA LEU A 72 7.81 7.68 2.39
C LEU A 72 6.60 6.88 1.90
N PHE A 73 6.76 6.07 0.85
CA PHE A 73 5.67 5.23 0.33
C PHE A 73 5.18 4.24 1.39
N ARG A 74 6.09 3.60 2.13
CA ARG A 74 5.73 2.71 3.23
C ARG A 74 4.92 3.42 4.31
N PHE A 75 5.35 4.62 4.72
CA PHE A 75 4.63 5.43 5.69
C PHE A 75 3.24 5.81 5.18
N LEU A 76 3.13 6.29 3.95
CA LEU A 76 1.86 6.66 3.32
C LEU A 76 0.92 5.46 3.17
N GLY A 77 1.44 4.28 2.82
CA GLY A 77 0.68 3.03 2.80
C GLY A 77 0.10 2.71 4.18
N GLY A 78 0.92 2.81 5.23
CA GLY A 78 0.45 2.64 6.62
C GLY A 78 -0.65 3.64 7.00
N VAL A 79 -0.52 4.91 6.60
CA VAL A 79 -1.55 5.94 6.83
C VAL A 79 -2.84 5.62 6.08
N ALA A 80 -2.76 5.18 4.81
CA ALA A 80 -3.92 4.78 4.03
C ALA A 80 -4.65 3.57 4.65
N PHE A 81 -3.89 2.60 5.16
CA PHE A 81 -4.43 1.48 5.91
C PHE A 81 -5.10 1.92 7.22
N PHE A 82 -4.47 2.79 8.01
CA PHE A 82 -5.06 3.35 9.22
C PHE A 82 -6.38 4.08 8.93
N TYR A 83 -6.41 4.90 7.88
CA TYR A 83 -7.61 5.61 7.48
C TYR A 83 -8.74 4.65 7.06
N THR A 84 -8.38 3.57 6.34
CA THR A 84 -9.31 2.49 6.01
C THR A 84 -9.93 1.87 7.27
N LEU A 85 -9.10 1.54 8.26
CA LEU A 85 -9.58 0.96 9.52
C LEU A 85 -10.46 1.93 10.31
N GLU A 86 -10.09 3.21 10.41
CA GLU A 86 -10.89 4.25 11.09
C GLU A 86 -12.28 4.44 10.45
N MET A 87 -12.39 4.30 9.12
CA MET A 87 -13.68 4.38 8.44
C MET A 87 -14.60 3.18 8.75
N ILE A 88 -14.03 2.00 8.95
CA ILE A 88 -14.78 0.75 9.13
C ILE A 88 -15.06 0.46 10.61
N TRP A 89 -14.14 0.80 11.51
CA TRP A 89 -14.19 0.54 12.96
C TRP A 89 -13.91 1.80 13.77
N LYS A 90 -14.83 2.78 13.69
CA LYS A 90 -14.70 4.13 14.29
C LYS A 90 -14.43 4.16 15.80
N GLU A 91 -14.91 3.16 16.54
CA GLU A 91 -14.80 3.13 18.01
C GLU A 91 -13.51 2.45 18.51
N GLN A 92 -12.70 1.88 17.61
CA GLN A 92 -11.54 1.05 17.96
C GLN A 92 -10.21 1.71 17.57
N ARG A 93 -10.11 3.03 17.71
CA ARG A 93 -8.94 3.81 17.26
C ARG A 93 -7.60 3.30 17.76
N LYS A 94 -7.52 2.88 19.03
CA LYS A 94 -6.29 2.30 19.60
C LYS A 94 -5.88 1.02 18.86
N ILE A 95 -6.85 0.14 18.59
CA ILE A 95 -6.61 -1.13 17.89
C ILE A 95 -6.24 -0.86 16.43
N ASN A 96 -6.94 0.06 15.76
CA ASN A 96 -6.62 0.50 14.40
C ASN A 96 -5.19 1.04 14.31
N LEU A 97 -4.80 1.89 15.27
CA LEU A 97 -3.45 2.43 15.34
C LEU A 97 -2.41 1.34 15.53
N VAL A 98 -2.64 0.38 16.44
CA VAL A 98 -1.73 -0.74 16.67
C VAL A 98 -1.63 -1.61 15.43
N ALA A 99 -2.74 -1.98 14.79
CA ALA A 99 -2.74 -2.77 13.57
C ALA A 99 -1.97 -2.08 12.43
N SER A 100 -2.13 -0.76 12.27
CA SER A 100 -1.41 -0.02 11.24
C SER A 100 0.07 0.21 11.57
N VAL A 101 0.42 0.36 12.85
CA VAL A 101 1.82 0.38 13.27
C VAL A 101 2.46 -0.98 13.02
N LEU A 102 1.77 -2.08 13.36
CA LEU A 102 2.24 -3.44 13.09
C LEU A 102 2.50 -3.63 11.61
N LEU A 103 1.54 -3.33 10.72
CA LEU A 103 1.75 -3.39 9.28
C LEU A 103 3.01 -2.61 8.85
N LEU A 104 3.19 -1.41 9.40
CA LEU A 104 4.27 -0.52 9.04
C LEU A 104 5.64 -1.04 9.48
N ILE A 105 5.77 -1.63 10.67
CA ILE A 105 7.06 -2.10 11.23
C ILE A 105 7.26 -3.62 11.10
N PHE A 106 6.29 -4.35 10.54
CA PHE A 106 6.35 -5.81 10.50
C PHE A 106 7.61 -6.27 9.74
N PRO A 107 8.44 -7.15 10.34
CA PRO A 107 9.74 -7.54 9.79
C PRO A 107 9.64 -8.66 8.74
N GLY A 108 8.49 -8.85 8.09
CA GLY A 108 8.32 -9.91 7.10
C GLY A 108 9.08 -9.67 5.79
N PHE A 109 9.53 -8.43 5.54
CA PHE A 109 10.18 -8.01 4.30
C PHE A 109 11.59 -7.54 4.62
N LEU A 110 12.52 -8.48 4.49
CA LEU A 110 13.91 -8.28 4.87
C LEU A 110 14.72 -7.48 3.83
N SER A 111 14.17 -7.28 2.63
CA SER A 111 14.83 -6.52 1.55
C SER A 111 14.62 -5.00 1.67
N THR A 112 14.38 -4.50 2.88
CA THR A 112 14.17 -3.05 3.12
C THR A 112 15.34 -2.17 2.65
N PRO A 113 16.63 -2.58 2.79
CA PRO A 113 17.77 -1.82 2.26
C PRO A 113 17.89 -1.83 0.73
N ASN A 114 17.19 -2.74 0.03
CA ASN A 114 17.21 -2.89 -1.44
C ASN A 114 16.21 -1.93 -2.09
N ALA A 115 16.28 -0.65 -1.73
CA ALA A 115 15.23 0.32 -2.03
C ALA A 115 15.07 0.63 -3.52
N ILE A 116 16.14 0.50 -4.32
CA ILE A 116 16.12 0.88 -5.74
C ILE A 116 15.32 -0.14 -6.54
N ASP A 117 15.66 -1.42 -6.47
CA ASP A 117 14.87 -2.46 -7.14
C ASP A 117 13.44 -2.53 -6.56
N TYR A 118 13.27 -2.43 -5.25
CA TYR A 118 11.94 -2.50 -4.63
C TYR A 118 11.12 -1.21 -4.65
N GLN A 119 11.58 -0.18 -5.35
CA GLN A 119 10.91 1.12 -5.42
C GLN A 119 9.46 0.98 -5.93
N SER A 120 9.28 0.23 -7.02
CA SER A 120 7.97 -0.01 -7.64
C SER A 120 7.03 -0.81 -6.72
N GLN A 121 7.58 -1.69 -5.89
CA GLN A 121 6.85 -2.51 -4.93
C GLN A 121 6.31 -1.66 -3.80
N GLN A 122 7.14 -0.79 -3.21
CA GLN A 122 6.68 0.11 -2.15
C GLN A 122 5.64 1.11 -2.67
N LEU A 123 5.85 1.65 -3.87
CA LEU A 123 4.87 2.53 -4.51
C LEU A 123 3.56 1.79 -4.79
N SER A 124 3.63 0.63 -5.44
CA SER A 124 2.44 -0.19 -5.75
C SER A 124 1.63 -0.49 -4.49
N LEU A 125 2.32 -0.84 -3.40
CA LEU A 125 1.66 -1.13 -2.14
C LEU A 125 0.90 0.06 -1.55
N PHE A 126 1.51 1.24 -1.58
CA PHE A 126 0.86 2.47 -1.19
C PHE A 126 -0.38 2.75 -2.07
N LEU A 127 -0.24 2.66 -3.40
CA LEU A 127 -1.34 2.91 -4.33
C LEU A 127 -2.50 1.92 -4.11
N ALA A 128 -2.21 0.65 -3.84
CA ALA A 128 -3.21 -0.37 -3.55
C ALA A 128 -4.02 -0.04 -2.29
N LEU A 129 -3.32 0.26 -1.17
CA LEU A 129 -3.95 0.65 0.09
C LEU A 129 -4.74 1.96 -0.02
N LEU A 130 -4.25 2.92 -0.79
CA LEU A 130 -4.96 4.16 -1.09
C LEU A 130 -6.24 3.90 -1.90
N SER A 131 -6.17 3.03 -2.92
CA SER A 131 -7.34 2.62 -3.72
C SER A 131 -8.42 1.97 -2.85
N ILE A 132 -8.02 1.13 -1.89
CA ILE A 132 -8.93 0.52 -0.93
C ILE A 132 -9.57 1.60 -0.05
N ALA A 133 -8.77 2.50 0.52
CA ALA A 133 -9.27 3.60 1.35
C ALA A 133 -10.31 4.45 0.61
N LEU A 134 -10.04 4.80 -0.65
CA LEU A 134 -10.97 5.54 -1.50
C LEU A 134 -12.23 4.74 -1.83
N SER A 135 -12.12 3.43 -2.03
CA SER A 135 -13.27 2.55 -2.27
C SER A 135 -14.24 2.58 -1.08
N ILE A 136 -13.70 2.47 0.14
CA ILE A 136 -14.49 2.58 1.37
C ILE A 136 -15.10 3.98 1.53
N LYS A 137 -14.30 5.03 1.30
CA LYS A 137 -14.78 6.42 1.36
C LYS A 137 -15.94 6.66 0.39
N THR A 138 -15.85 6.13 -0.83
CA THR A 138 -16.86 6.27 -1.88
C THR A 138 -18.19 5.61 -1.50
N LEU A 139 -18.13 4.46 -0.82
CA LEU A 139 -19.33 3.80 -0.29
C LEU A 139 -19.99 4.60 0.84
N LEU A 140 -19.21 5.32 1.65
CA LEU A 140 -19.71 6.07 2.79
C LEU A 140 -20.21 7.48 2.44
N ASP A 141 -19.71 8.09 1.36
CA ASP A 141 -20.15 9.43 0.93
C ASP A 141 -21.55 9.40 0.27
N SER A 142 -22.25 10.53 0.34
CA SER A 142 -23.56 10.74 -0.29
C SER A 142 -23.46 11.54 -1.59
N ARG A 143 -22.39 12.34 -1.78
CA ARG A 143 -22.24 13.26 -2.91
C ARG A 143 -21.81 12.57 -4.20
N LEU A 144 -22.62 12.68 -5.26
CA LEU A 144 -22.38 12.00 -6.54
C LEU A 144 -21.09 12.44 -7.24
N SER A 145 -20.77 13.75 -7.24
CA SER A 145 -19.55 14.28 -7.87
C SER A 145 -18.27 13.67 -7.28
N ILE A 146 -18.20 13.57 -5.95
CA ILE A 146 -17.07 12.95 -5.24
C ILE A 146 -16.98 11.46 -5.56
N LYS A 147 -18.12 10.77 -5.71
CA LYS A 147 -18.13 9.36 -6.09
C LYS A 147 -17.54 9.14 -7.47
N ILE A 148 -17.95 9.93 -8.46
CA ILE A 148 -17.43 9.81 -9.84
C ILE A 148 -15.92 10.05 -9.85
N LEU A 149 -15.47 11.12 -9.20
CA LEU A 149 -14.04 11.43 -9.09
C LEU A 149 -13.25 10.29 -8.44
N ASN A 150 -13.75 9.78 -7.31
CA ASN A 150 -13.07 8.69 -6.62
C ASN A 150 -13.07 7.40 -7.45
N VAL A 151 -14.14 7.07 -8.18
CA VAL A 151 -14.19 5.87 -9.04
C VAL A 151 -13.13 5.94 -10.13
N ILE A 152 -12.98 7.09 -10.78
CA ILE A 152 -11.91 7.30 -11.77
C ILE A 152 -10.54 7.13 -11.12
N LEU A 153 -10.33 7.75 -9.95
CA LEU A 153 -9.07 7.65 -9.22
C LEU A 153 -8.77 6.21 -8.76
N ILE A 154 -9.77 5.48 -8.26
CA ILE A 154 -9.65 4.08 -7.86
C ILE A 154 -9.25 3.21 -9.06
N ALA A 155 -9.89 3.40 -10.21
CA ALA A 155 -9.56 2.66 -11.43
C ALA A 155 -8.12 2.94 -11.88
N LEU A 156 -7.72 4.21 -11.88
CA LEU A 156 -6.37 4.63 -12.24
C LEU A 156 -5.31 4.04 -11.28
N LEU A 157 -5.52 4.17 -9.97
CA LEU A 157 -4.64 3.60 -8.96
C LEU A 157 -4.56 2.07 -9.09
N SER A 158 -5.70 1.41 -9.34
CA SER A 158 -5.77 -0.04 -9.50
C SER A 158 -4.99 -0.53 -10.72
N PHE A 159 -5.12 0.18 -11.83
CA PHE A 159 -4.35 -0.08 -13.04
C PHE A 159 -2.84 0.05 -12.78
N PHE A 160 -2.41 1.14 -12.16
CA PHE A 160 -0.98 1.35 -11.89
C PHE A 160 -0.40 0.33 -10.92
N TYR A 161 -1.06 0.07 -9.79
CA TYR A 161 -0.45 -0.80 -8.78
C TYR A 161 -0.35 -2.25 -9.25
N LEU A 162 -1.39 -2.80 -9.90
CA LEU A 162 -1.35 -4.15 -10.46
C LEU A 162 -0.38 -4.26 -11.64
N GLY A 163 -0.30 -3.20 -12.45
CA GLY A 163 0.63 -3.16 -13.57
C GLY A 163 2.10 -3.01 -13.15
N LEU A 164 2.36 -2.42 -11.98
CA LEU A 164 3.69 -2.39 -11.38
C LEU A 164 4.06 -3.73 -10.79
N ILE A 165 3.14 -4.35 -10.05
CA ILE A 165 3.36 -5.58 -9.29
C ILE A 165 2.05 -6.39 -9.21
N GLU A 166 2.04 -7.53 -9.90
CA GLU A 166 0.87 -8.38 -10.08
C GLU A 166 0.55 -9.25 -8.85
N TYR A 167 1.54 -9.60 -8.01
CA TYR A 167 1.31 -10.43 -6.83
C TYR A 167 0.51 -9.71 -5.73
N PHE A 168 0.35 -8.38 -5.81
CA PHE A 168 -0.60 -7.64 -4.96
C PHE A 168 -2.07 -7.82 -5.35
N LEU A 169 -2.38 -8.67 -6.34
CA LEU A 169 -3.75 -9.06 -6.69
C LEU A 169 -4.57 -9.54 -5.48
N GLY A 170 -3.93 -10.15 -4.48
CA GLY A 170 -4.61 -10.54 -3.23
C GLY A 170 -5.31 -9.37 -2.51
N LEU A 171 -4.83 -8.13 -2.69
CA LEU A 171 -5.45 -6.94 -2.13
C LEU A 171 -6.79 -6.59 -2.78
N GLU A 172 -7.06 -7.08 -4.00
CA GLU A 172 -8.40 -7.00 -4.61
C GLU A 172 -9.41 -7.84 -3.84
N VAL A 173 -9.03 -9.05 -3.46
CA VAL A 173 -9.88 -9.94 -2.67
C VAL A 173 -10.19 -9.29 -1.33
N PHE A 174 -9.18 -8.67 -0.70
CA PHE A 174 -9.36 -7.89 0.51
C PHE A 174 -10.32 -6.71 0.31
N ARG A 175 -10.15 -5.92 -0.77
CA ARG A 175 -11.06 -4.82 -1.12
C ARG A 175 -12.51 -5.29 -1.25
N LEU A 176 -12.74 -6.37 -2.00
CA LEU A 176 -14.07 -6.95 -2.21
C LEU A 176 -14.68 -7.41 -0.88
N GLY A 177 -13.89 -8.04 -0.01
CA GLY A 177 -14.32 -8.43 1.34
C GLY A 177 -14.78 -7.23 2.18
N LEU A 178 -14.05 -6.11 2.15
CA LEU A 178 -14.43 -4.89 2.86
C LEU A 178 -15.69 -4.22 2.27
N VAL A 179 -15.78 -4.15 0.94
CA VAL A 179 -16.96 -3.62 0.22
C VAL A 179 -18.20 -4.43 0.58
N PHE A 180 -18.09 -5.76 0.57
CA PHE A 180 -19.15 -6.68 0.96
C PHE A 180 -19.58 -6.44 2.42
N LEU A 181 -18.62 -6.37 3.35
CA LEU A 181 -18.88 -6.12 4.78
C LEU A 181 -19.68 -4.82 5.00
N ILE A 182 -19.31 -3.72 4.33
CA ILE A 182 -19.99 -2.43 4.48
C ILE A 182 -21.39 -2.47 3.87
N SER A 183 -21.53 -3.08 2.68
CA SER A 183 -22.80 -3.18 1.98
C SER A 183 -23.80 -4.01 2.79
N TYR A 184 -23.31 -5.12 3.37
CA TYR A 184 -24.09 -5.95 4.29
C TYR A 184 -24.51 -5.20 5.55
N ARG A 185 -23.59 -4.45 6.19
CA ARG A 185 -23.90 -3.60 7.36
C ARG A 185 -25.02 -2.60 7.08
N LYS A 186 -24.99 -1.95 5.92
CA LYS A 186 -26.05 -1.01 5.52
C LYS A 186 -27.39 -1.72 5.38
N SER A 187 -27.43 -2.84 4.64
CA SER A 187 -28.66 -3.63 4.43
C SER A 187 -29.27 -4.12 5.75
N VAL A 188 -28.45 -4.67 6.66
CA VAL A 188 -28.92 -5.15 7.97
C VAL A 188 -29.41 -4.00 8.85
N SER A 189 -28.77 -2.83 8.84
CA SER A 189 -29.26 -1.68 9.62
C SER A 189 -30.63 -1.18 9.16
N THR A 190 -30.96 -1.35 7.88
CA THR A 190 -32.27 -1.04 7.32
C THR A 190 -33.31 -2.10 7.68
N PHE A 191 -32.90 -3.33 7.99
CA PHE A 191 -33.79 -4.48 8.19
C PHE A 191 -33.97 -4.89 9.67
N PHE A 192 -32.97 -4.68 10.53
CA PHE A 192 -33.00 -5.05 11.96
C PHE A 192 -32.70 -3.85 12.87
N SER A 193 -33.63 -3.60 13.81
CA SER A 193 -33.47 -2.65 14.90
C SER A 193 -32.31 -3.06 15.83
N LYS A 194 -31.22 -2.28 15.75
CA LYS A 194 -30.04 -2.00 16.62
C LYS A 194 -29.57 -2.90 17.78
N ASN A 195 -30.27 -3.93 18.25
CA ASN A 195 -29.95 -4.57 19.55
C ASN A 195 -29.74 -6.10 19.51
N SER A 196 -28.77 -6.61 18.72
CA SER A 196 -28.31 -8.00 18.88
C SER A 196 -26.80 -8.12 19.14
N PRO A 197 -26.38 -8.64 20.32
CA PRO A 197 -24.98 -8.70 20.76
C PRO A 197 -24.11 -9.70 19.96
N CYS A 198 -24.72 -10.57 19.15
CA CYS A 198 -24.04 -11.54 18.28
C CYS A 198 -23.17 -10.86 17.20
N PHE A 199 -23.53 -9.64 16.80
CA PHE A 199 -22.85 -8.91 15.73
C PHE A 199 -21.43 -8.44 16.11
N SER A 200 -21.19 -8.13 17.38
CA SER A 200 -19.89 -7.67 17.87
C SER A 200 -18.80 -8.75 17.77
N LYS A 201 -19.15 -10.00 18.05
CA LYS A 201 -18.22 -11.14 18.00
C LYS A 201 -17.85 -11.51 16.56
N LEU A 202 -18.81 -11.56 15.64
CA LEU A 202 -18.55 -11.89 14.23
C LEU A 202 -17.72 -10.81 13.53
N ALA A 203 -17.99 -9.53 13.84
CA ALA A 203 -17.19 -8.41 13.35
C ALA A 203 -15.75 -8.44 13.89
N SER A 204 -15.53 -8.94 15.12
CA SER A 204 -14.18 -9.11 15.69
C SER A 204 -13.40 -10.25 15.04
N ILE A 205 -14.06 -11.37 14.71
CA ILE A 205 -13.46 -12.50 14.01
C ILE A 205 -13.10 -12.10 12.57
N PHE A 206 -14.01 -11.39 11.88
CA PHE A 206 -13.71 -10.82 10.58
C PHE A 206 -12.61 -9.77 10.62
N TYR A 207 -12.53 -8.96 11.68
CA TYR A 207 -11.46 -7.98 11.87
C TYR A 207 -10.09 -8.65 11.97
N TRP A 208 -9.95 -9.67 12.81
CA TRP A 208 -8.70 -10.43 12.96
C TRP A 208 -8.36 -11.25 11.72
N PHE A 209 -9.33 -11.91 11.10
CA PHE A 209 -9.13 -12.64 9.86
C PHE A 209 -8.65 -11.73 8.73
N ASN A 210 -9.25 -10.54 8.56
CA ASN A 210 -8.84 -9.58 7.55
C ASN A 210 -7.46 -8.96 7.83
N ILE A 211 -7.10 -8.73 9.10
CA ILE A 211 -5.75 -8.29 9.46
C ILE A 211 -4.72 -9.37 9.15
N VAL A 212 -5.00 -10.63 9.51
CA VAL A 212 -4.10 -11.76 9.23
C VAL A 212 -3.99 -12.02 7.73
N CYS A 213 -5.09 -11.97 6.98
CA CYS A 213 -5.06 -12.12 5.52
C CYS A 213 -4.34 -10.95 4.85
N ALA A 214 -4.56 -9.71 5.29
CA ALA A 214 -3.78 -8.57 4.84
C ALA A 214 -2.29 -8.85 5.09
N MET A 215 -1.91 -9.14 6.33
CA MET A 215 -0.52 -9.45 6.70
C MET A 215 0.05 -10.70 5.99
N ALA A 216 -0.77 -11.64 5.51
CA ALA A 216 -0.30 -12.78 4.72
C ALA A 216 -0.14 -12.42 3.23
N ILE A 217 -1.02 -11.56 2.69
CA ILE A 217 -0.99 -11.08 1.30
C ILE A 217 0.17 -10.09 1.08
N PHE A 218 0.58 -9.34 2.11
CA PHE A 218 1.69 -8.39 2.02
C PHE A 218 3.08 -9.03 1.84
N TYR A 219 3.20 -10.36 1.91
CA TYR A 219 4.50 -11.05 2.01
C TYR A 219 4.67 -12.27 1.10
N PHE A 220 3.88 -12.37 0.03
CA PHE A 220 4.19 -13.18 -1.16
C PHE A 220 4.46 -12.26 -2.35
#